data_AF-A0A1W9TFD1-F1
#
_entry.id   AF-A0A1W9TFD1-F1
#
_cell.length_a   1.000
_cell.length_b   1.000
_cell.length_c   1.000
_cell.angle_alpha   90.00
_cell.angle_beta   90.00
_cell.angle_gamma   90.00
#
_symmetry.space_group_name_H-M   'P 1'
#
loop_
_entity.id
_entity.type
_entity.pdbx_description
1 polymer ?
#
loop_
_entity_poly.entity_id
_entity_poly.type
_entity_poly.pdbx_seq_one_letter_code
_entity_poly.pdbx_strand_id
1 'polypeptide(L)'
;MGIDFIEFTDEKIINFSGLKLVNDILNKTNLKNRLNKTPHHGNARRKSEIIYNAISLLCFGKTNFENINEFRNDESYKIITGFDNVVSEAGFGQDLDKIGKTVENILLEENTNIIKKNNMKLTPCYKEYCPLDLV
;
A
#
# COMPACT_ATOMS: atom_id res chain seq x y z
N MET A 1 -31.23 -38.25 18.54
CA MET A 1 -31.41 -36.79 18.38
C MET A 1 -30.15 -36.15 18.91
N GLY A 2 -29.37 -35.52 18.04
CA GLY A 2 -28.13 -34.82 18.35
C GLY A 2 -27.71 -34.12 17.07
N ILE A 3 -28.08 -32.85 16.96
CA ILE A 3 -27.93 -32.02 15.77
C ILE A 3 -26.51 -31.46 15.83
N ASP A 4 -25.72 -31.68 14.77
CA ASP A 4 -24.39 -31.09 14.62
C ASP A 4 -24.52 -29.56 14.60
N PHE A 5 -23.84 -28.88 15.52
CA PHE A 5 -23.73 -27.42 15.52
C PHE A 5 -22.66 -27.02 14.51
N ILE A 6 -23.08 -26.59 13.33
CA ILE A 6 -22.23 -25.85 12.39
C ILE A 6 -22.22 -24.39 12.86
N GLU A 7 -21.11 -23.95 13.43
CA GLU A 7 -20.87 -22.53 13.72
C GLU A 7 -20.19 -21.87 12.52
N PHE A 8 -20.79 -20.78 12.03
CA PHE A 8 -20.20 -19.98 10.95
C PHE A 8 -19.22 -18.98 11.55
N THR A 9 -18.05 -18.86 10.92
CA THR A 9 -17.03 -17.86 11.29
C THR A 9 -17.04 -16.71 10.29
N ASP A 10 -16.89 -15.49 10.79
CA ASP A 10 -16.67 -14.28 9.98
C ASP A 10 -15.18 -14.06 9.66
N GLU A 11 -14.32 -15.05 9.93
CA GLU A 11 -12.90 -14.99 9.61
C GLU A 11 -12.68 -14.82 8.11
N LYS A 12 -12.07 -13.69 7.74
CA LYS A 12 -11.63 -13.41 6.38
C LYS A 12 -10.21 -13.93 6.20
N ILE A 13 -10.03 -14.89 5.30
CA ILE A 13 -8.70 -15.35 4.89
C ILE A 13 -8.09 -14.29 3.96
N ILE A 14 -7.06 -13.60 4.42
CA ILE A 14 -6.35 -12.57 3.67
C ILE A 14 -5.03 -13.14 3.15
N ASN A 15 -4.79 -13.02 1.84
CA ASN A 15 -3.53 -13.41 1.22
C ASN A 15 -2.53 -12.24 1.24
N PHE A 16 -1.45 -12.40 1.99
CA PHE A 16 -0.41 -11.37 2.16
C PHE A 16 0.78 -11.47 1.18
N SER A 17 0.83 -12.47 0.30
CA SER A 17 2.01 -12.72 -0.54
C SER A 17 2.32 -11.56 -1.50
N GLY A 18 1.28 -10.99 -2.12
CA GLY A 18 1.42 -9.81 -2.99
C GLY A 18 1.96 -8.59 -2.24
N LEU A 19 1.40 -8.30 -1.07
CA LEU A 19 1.87 -7.21 -0.22
C LEU A 19 3.33 -7.44 0.23
N LYS A 20 3.68 -8.67 0.63
CA LYS A 20 5.05 -9.01 1.04
C LYS A 20 6.04 -8.78 -0.09
N LEU A 21 5.72 -9.22 -1.31
CA LEU A 21 6.55 -9.00 -2.48
C LEU A 21 6.76 -7.52 -2.77
N VAL A 22 5.69 -6.73 -2.79
CA VAL A 22 5.76 -5.28 -3.02
C VAL A 22 6.59 -4.61 -1.93
N ASN A 23 6.38 -4.95 -0.67
CA ASN A 23 7.14 -4.41 0.45
C ASN A 23 8.64 -4.76 0.35
N ASP A 24 8.99 -5.96 -0.08
CA ASP A 24 10.39 -6.35 -0.32
C ASP A 24 11.05 -5.56 -1.45
N ILE A 25 10.30 -5.20 -2.49
CA ILE A 25 10.78 -4.29 -3.55
C ILE A 25 10.98 -2.89 -2.97
N LEU A 26 10.00 -2.37 -2.24
CA LEU A 26 10.06 -1.04 -1.62
C LEU A 26 11.22 -0.91 -0.62
N ASN A 27 11.51 -1.95 0.16
CA ASN A 27 12.63 -1.99 1.10
C ASN A 27 14.02 -1.90 0.42
N LYS A 28 14.10 -2.21 -0.88
CA LYS A 28 15.32 -2.02 -1.69
C LYS A 28 15.44 -0.61 -2.26
N THR A 29 14.43 0.24 -2.06
CA THR A 29 14.41 1.64 -2.50
C THR A 29 14.71 2.59 -1.35
N ASN A 30 14.94 3.87 -1.67
CA ASN A 30 15.05 4.92 -0.65
C ASN A 30 13.70 5.65 -0.43
N LEU A 31 12.59 5.12 -0.94
CA LEU A 31 11.29 5.79 -0.97
C LEU A 31 10.84 6.21 0.43
N LYS A 32 10.91 5.31 1.42
CA LYS A 32 10.49 5.58 2.82
C LYS A 32 11.18 6.83 3.37
N ASN A 33 12.49 6.95 3.19
CA ASN A 33 13.27 8.09 3.64
C ASN A 33 12.95 9.36 2.85
N ARG A 34 12.80 9.26 1.52
CA ARG A 34 12.45 10.40 0.66
C ARG A 34 11.10 11.00 1.04
N LEU A 35 10.08 10.16 1.24
CA LEU A 35 8.75 10.56 1.70
C LEU A 35 8.81 11.26 3.05
N ASN A 36 9.53 10.69 4.02
CA ASN A 36 9.59 11.24 5.37
C ASN A 36 10.41 12.54 5.46
N LYS A 37 11.33 12.81 4.53
CA LYS A 37 12.11 14.05 4.48
C LYS A 37 11.36 15.22 3.85
N THR A 38 10.26 14.97 3.13
CA THR A 38 9.52 16.03 2.48
C THR A 38 8.89 16.96 3.52
N PRO A 39 9.03 18.29 3.41
CA PRO A 39 8.52 19.25 4.38
C PRO A 39 7.03 19.02 4.70
N HIS A 40 6.67 19.16 5.97
CA HIS A 40 5.32 18.91 6.44
C HIS A 40 4.76 20.13 7.16
N HIS A 41 3.48 20.41 6.94
CA HIS A 41 2.73 21.38 7.72
C HIS A 41 1.80 20.62 8.67
N GLY A 42 2.15 20.56 9.96
CA GLY A 42 1.32 19.97 11.02
C GLY A 42 1.98 18.81 11.79
N ASN A 43 1.16 18.10 12.57
CA ASN A 43 1.54 16.92 13.37
C ASN A 43 1.17 15.60 12.67
N ALA A 44 1.24 15.52 11.34
CA ALA A 44 0.83 14.28 10.67
C ALA A 44 1.83 13.16 10.91
N ARG A 45 1.28 11.93 10.86
CA ARG A 45 2.03 10.68 10.79
C ARG A 45 3.09 10.73 9.68
N ARG A 46 4.06 9.82 9.77
CA ARG A 46 5.10 9.70 8.75
C ARG A 46 4.45 9.50 7.38
N LYS A 47 4.79 10.32 6.38
CA LYS A 47 4.22 10.24 5.01
C LYS A 47 4.37 8.84 4.40
N SER A 48 5.47 8.17 4.71
CA SER A 48 5.67 6.77 4.32
C SER A 48 4.60 5.81 4.85
N GLU A 49 4.13 6.00 6.10
CA GLU A 49 3.05 5.17 6.67
C GLU A 49 1.76 5.36 5.87
N ILE A 50 1.38 6.59 5.57
CA ILE A 50 0.17 6.91 4.79
C ILE A 50 0.27 6.30 3.39
N ILE A 51 1.36 6.56 2.67
CA ILE A 51 1.54 6.06 1.29
C ILE A 51 1.62 4.54 1.24
N TYR A 52 2.32 3.88 2.17
CA TYR A 52 2.44 2.43 2.16
C TYR A 52 1.11 1.76 2.54
N ASN A 53 0.30 2.37 3.40
CA ASN A 53 -1.08 1.92 3.65
C ASN A 53 -1.92 1.99 2.35
N ALA A 54 -1.77 3.06 1.55
CA ALA A 54 -2.44 3.17 0.25
C ALA A 54 -1.99 2.09 -0.74
N ILE A 55 -0.67 1.89 -0.88
CA ILE A 55 -0.10 0.82 -1.71
C ILE A 55 -0.61 -0.55 -1.25
N SER A 56 -0.76 -0.75 0.07
CA SER A 56 -1.26 -2.01 0.59
C SER A 56 -2.71 -2.29 0.19
N LEU A 57 -3.59 -1.29 0.26
CA LEU A 57 -4.96 -1.44 -0.21
C LEU A 57 -5.00 -1.82 -1.69
N LEU A 58 -4.15 -1.20 -2.52
CA LEU A 58 -4.00 -1.57 -3.93
C LEU A 58 -3.51 -3.01 -4.11
N CYS A 59 -2.56 -3.48 -3.29
CA CYS A 59 -2.09 -4.87 -3.32
C CYS A 59 -3.20 -5.88 -3.00
N PHE A 60 -4.19 -5.49 -2.21
CA PHE A 60 -5.37 -6.31 -1.90
C PHE A 60 -6.54 -6.11 -2.87
N GLY A 61 -6.40 -5.26 -3.89
CA GLY A 61 -7.49 -4.91 -4.81
C GLY A 61 -8.62 -4.12 -4.15
N LYS A 62 -8.32 -3.42 -3.05
CA LYS A 62 -9.29 -2.65 -2.25
C LYS A 62 -9.17 -1.17 -2.61
N THR A 63 -10.23 -0.57 -3.15
CA THR A 63 -10.23 0.82 -3.62
C THR A 63 -10.88 1.79 -2.64
N ASN A 64 -11.74 1.33 -1.74
CA ASN A 64 -12.36 2.16 -0.70
C ASN A 64 -11.44 2.27 0.53
N PHE A 65 -11.23 3.48 1.04
CA PHE A 65 -10.45 3.76 2.24
C PHE A 65 -10.98 3.06 3.51
N GLU A 66 -12.29 2.79 3.60
CA GLU A 66 -12.91 2.05 4.72
C GLU A 66 -12.22 0.71 5.00
N ASN A 67 -11.72 0.08 3.94
CA ASN A 67 -11.03 -1.20 4.01
C ASN A 67 -9.77 -1.18 4.88
N ILE A 68 -9.17 -0.01 5.13
CA ILE A 68 -7.97 0.07 5.98
C ILE A 68 -8.26 -0.38 7.41
N ASN A 69 -9.51 -0.29 7.85
CA ASN A 69 -9.93 -0.70 9.19
C ASN A 69 -9.76 -2.21 9.41
N GLU A 70 -9.81 -3.05 8.36
CA GLU A 70 -9.60 -4.51 8.45
C GLU A 70 -8.18 -4.85 8.97
N PHE A 71 -7.21 -3.98 8.72
CA PHE A 71 -5.79 -4.24 9.02
C PHE A 71 -5.31 -3.64 10.33
N ARG A 72 -6.16 -2.92 11.07
CA ARG A 72 -5.74 -2.16 12.26
C ARG A 72 -5.18 -3.03 13.39
N ASN A 73 -5.74 -4.23 13.53
CA ASN A 73 -5.34 -5.19 14.54
C ASN A 73 -4.70 -6.45 13.93
N ASP A 74 -4.40 -6.43 12.63
CA ASP A 74 -3.80 -7.57 11.95
C ASP A 74 -2.28 -7.60 12.17
N GLU A 75 -1.79 -8.61 12.88
CA GLU A 75 -0.36 -8.74 13.19
C GLU A 75 0.49 -9.02 11.96
N SER A 76 -0.01 -9.82 11.01
CA SER A 76 0.70 -10.13 9.78
C SER A 76 0.91 -8.87 8.94
N TYR A 77 -0.11 -8.02 8.85
CA TYR A 77 -0.04 -6.73 8.19
C TYR A 77 1.03 -5.83 8.83
N LYS A 78 1.03 -5.71 10.16
CA LYS A 78 2.01 -4.90 10.91
C LYS A 78 3.43 -5.41 10.73
N ILE A 79 3.63 -6.73 10.78
CA ILE A 79 4.94 -7.38 10.56
C ILE A 79 5.45 -7.09 9.15
N ILE A 80 4.60 -7.24 8.14
CA ILE A 80 5.02 -7.04 6.75
C ILE A 80 5.34 -5.57 6.49
N THR A 81 4.47 -4.66 6.89
CA THR A 81 4.64 -3.22 6.62
C THR A 81 5.66 -2.54 7.53
N GLY A 82 5.90 -3.10 8.72
CA GLY A 82 6.75 -2.51 9.75
C GLY A 82 6.15 -1.24 10.38
N PHE A 83 4.81 -1.10 10.37
CA PHE A 83 4.10 0.01 10.99
C PHE A 83 3.25 -0.49 12.15
N ASP A 84 3.52 0.01 13.35
CA ASP A 84 2.78 -0.39 14.55
C ASP A 84 1.35 0.16 14.57
N ASN A 85 1.15 1.34 13.96
CA ASN A 85 -0.10 2.08 13.97
C ASN A 85 -0.66 2.24 12.55
N VAL A 86 -1.57 1.35 12.18
CA VAL A 86 -2.40 1.50 10.97
C VAL A 86 -3.45 2.59 11.21
N VAL A 87 -3.62 3.46 10.23
CA VAL A 87 -4.54 4.60 10.28
C VAL A 87 -6.02 4.18 10.31
N SER A 88 -6.88 5.00 10.92
CA SER A 88 -8.32 4.88 10.72
C SER A 88 -8.69 5.45 9.35
N GLU A 89 -9.75 4.94 8.74
CA GLU A 89 -10.30 5.45 7.48
C GLU A 89 -10.43 6.98 7.44
N ALA A 90 -11.11 7.58 8.42
CA ALA A 90 -11.36 9.03 8.44
C ALA A 90 -10.07 9.86 8.46
N GLY A 91 -9.04 9.38 9.17
CA GLY A 91 -7.73 10.03 9.17
C GLY A 91 -6.97 9.76 7.87
N PHE A 92 -7.15 8.57 7.29
CA PHE A 92 -6.41 8.12 6.12
C PHE A 92 -6.71 8.93 4.87
N GLY A 93 -7.99 9.13 4.54
CA GLY A 93 -8.39 9.92 3.38
C GLY A 93 -7.91 11.38 3.48
N GLN A 94 -8.13 12.02 4.64
CA GLN A 94 -7.70 13.39 4.88
C GLN A 94 -6.17 13.56 4.81
N ASP A 95 -5.42 12.61 5.36
CA ASP A 95 -3.96 12.64 5.32
C ASP A 95 -3.46 12.44 3.89
N LEU A 96 -4.05 11.51 3.13
CA LEU A 96 -3.68 11.25 1.75
C LEU A 96 -3.95 12.47 0.85
N ASP A 97 -5.12 13.12 0.99
CA ASP A 97 -5.47 14.35 0.26
C ASP A 97 -4.47 15.48 0.52
N LYS A 98 -4.02 15.63 1.77
CA LYS A 98 -3.04 16.65 2.15
C LYS A 98 -1.66 16.40 1.55
N ILE A 99 -1.23 15.13 1.48
CA ILE A 99 0.15 14.81 1.09
C ILE A 99 0.30 14.43 -0.39
N GLY A 100 -0.77 14.01 -1.06
CA GLY A 100 -0.72 13.40 -2.40
C GLY A 100 0.06 14.24 -3.41
N LYS A 101 -0.33 15.50 -3.60
CA LYS A 101 0.36 16.45 -4.50
C LYS A 101 1.82 16.72 -4.12
N THR A 102 2.14 16.60 -2.84
CA THR A 102 3.49 16.89 -2.31
C THR A 102 4.46 15.73 -2.58
N VAL A 103 3.95 14.50 -2.70
CA VAL A 103 4.78 13.29 -2.87
C VAL A 103 4.68 12.68 -4.27
N GLU A 104 3.78 13.15 -5.13
CA GLU A 104 3.53 12.65 -6.48
C GLU A 104 4.82 12.48 -7.30
N ASN A 105 5.64 13.54 -7.40
CA ASN A 105 6.92 13.48 -8.12
C ASN A 105 7.88 12.46 -7.51
N ILE A 106 7.88 12.29 -6.17
CA ILE A 106 8.71 11.29 -5.50
C ILE A 106 8.29 9.88 -5.93
N LEU A 107 6.98 9.62 -6.04
CA LEU A 107 6.44 8.33 -6.45
C LEU A 107 6.75 8.02 -7.93
N LEU A 108 6.54 9.00 -8.82
CA LEU A 108 6.86 8.86 -10.25
C LEU A 108 8.35 8.57 -10.49
N GLU A 109 9.23 9.28 -9.78
CA GLU A 109 10.66 9.04 -9.83
C GLU A 109 11.04 7.66 -9.30
N GLU A 110 10.47 7.22 -8.17
CA GLU A 110 10.76 5.89 -7.64
C GLU A 110 10.25 4.76 -8.54
N ASN A 111 9.07 4.90 -9.15
CA ASN A 111 8.57 3.95 -10.14
C ASN A 111 9.58 3.80 -11.30
N THR A 112 10.06 4.92 -11.82
CA THR A 112 11.07 4.95 -12.88
C THR A 112 12.38 4.28 -12.41
N ASN A 113 12.81 4.56 -11.18
CA ASN A 113 14.03 4.00 -10.62
C ASN A 113 13.94 2.48 -10.43
N ILE A 114 12.79 1.96 -10.01
CA ILE A 114 12.55 0.52 -9.86
C ILE A 114 12.69 -0.18 -11.21
N ILE A 115 12.05 0.34 -12.26
CA ILE A 115 12.12 -0.21 -13.62
C ILE A 115 13.58 -0.24 -14.11
N LYS A 116 14.28 0.89 -13.98
CA LYS A 116 15.68 1.02 -14.42
C LYS A 116 16.63 0.10 -13.66
N LYS A 117 16.55 0.06 -12.33
CA LYS A 117 17.47 -0.75 -11.49
C LYS A 117 17.31 -2.25 -11.70
N ASN A 118 16.11 -2.70 -12.03
CA ASN A 118 15.84 -4.11 -12.26
C ASN A 118 16.00 -4.52 -13.74
N ASN A 119 16.52 -3.64 -14.59
CA ASN A 119 16.63 -3.83 -16.05
C ASN A 119 15.34 -4.38 -16.67
N MET A 120 14.19 -3.90 -16.19
CA MET A 120 12.90 -4.39 -16.65
C MET A 120 12.72 -3.99 -18.11
N LYS A 121 12.57 -4.99 -18.98
CA LYS A 121 12.18 -4.78 -20.37
C LYS A 121 10.67 -4.72 -20.42
N LEU A 122 10.14 -3.52 -20.64
CA LEU A 122 8.71 -3.36 -20.92
C LEU A 122 8.43 -3.97 -22.30
N THR A 123 7.61 -5.02 -22.32
CA THR A 123 7.16 -5.65 -23.55
C THR A 123 5.72 -5.23 -23.84
N PRO A 124 5.38 -4.87 -25.08
CA PRO A 124 4.01 -4.54 -25.46
C PRO A 124 3.03 -5.65 -25.07
N CYS A 125 1.85 -5.26 -24.57
CA CYS A 125 0.78 -6.22 -24.25
C CYS A 125 -0.26 -6.32 -25.37
N TYR A 126 -0.47 -5.24 -26.14
CA TYR A 126 -1.39 -5.20 -27.27
C TYR A 126 -0.83 -4.34 -28.39
N LYS A 127 -0.61 -4.94 -29.56
CA LYS A 127 0.17 -4.35 -30.66
C LYS A 127 1.56 -3.92 -30.13
N GLU A 128 1.90 -2.64 -30.27
CA GLU A 128 3.14 -2.02 -29.79
C GLU A 128 2.92 -1.14 -28.54
N TYR A 129 1.76 -1.27 -27.88
CA TYR A 129 1.45 -0.49 -26.68
C TYR A 129 1.79 -1.28 -25.41
N CYS A 130 2.46 -0.62 -24.47
CA CYS A 130 2.54 -1.09 -23.09
C CYS A 130 1.28 -0.65 -22.33
N PRO A 131 0.79 -1.46 -21.39
CA PRO A 131 -0.35 -1.08 -20.57
C PRO A 131 0.08 0.09 -19.68
N LEU A 132 -0.64 1.20 -19.79
CA LEU A 132 -0.56 2.30 -18.85
C LEU A 132 -1.81 2.22 -17.98
N ASP A 133 -1.64 2.11 -16.67
CA ASP A 133 -2.75 2.13 -15.74
C ASP A 133 -3.29 3.58 -15.72
N LEU A 134 -4.40 3.80 -16.43
CA LEU A 134 -5.13 5.06 -16.46
C LEU A 134 -6.26 4.93 -15.45
N VAL A 135 -5.97 5.29 -14.20
CA VAL A 135 -6.97 5.43 -13.13
C VAL A 135 -7.50 6.85 -13.13
#